data_AF-A0A3D4TU26-F1
#
_entry.id   AF-A0A3D4TU26-F1
#
_cell.length_a   1.000
_cell.length_b   1.000
_cell.length_c   1.000
_cell.angle_alpha   90.00
_cell.angle_beta   90.00
_cell.angle_gamma   90.00
#
_symmetry.space_group_name_H-M   'P 1'
#
loop_
_entity.id
_entity.type
_entity.pdbx_description
1 polymer ?
#
loop_
_entity_poly.entity_id
_entity_poly.type
_entity_poly.pdbx_seq_one_letter_code
_entity_poly.pdbx_strand_id
1 'polypeptide(L)'
;MRTKQELNLIRATFTKQYSQYYCGLACLTSLVKYHGGETTQEKLRDASGTTLQGTSLLGLYQSAQKLGFEVKGYEADIENLKKMEVPVILHILKDGNLEHYIVCYGYENGKFILGDPGWGIIEYREEELEAVWKSKALLMLKPGKGFIRKKTDSKNQLAWIKGLIKDDVAVLLIAAFMGMLLAVLGLAVAIYTQKLIDKILPSGNKELLFKSLGIFVAILLARAFIGYIRGIFLIRQSKDMNIRIVSSFFGKLLLLPKSFFDSTSTGDMIGRLNDSQRIQRVVISLSSNILIDVLIIISSLIYIFMLS
;
A
#
# COMPACT_ATOMS: atom_id res chain seq x y z
N MET A 1 -9.98 13.92 -27.86
CA MET A 1 -10.05 14.40 -26.47
C MET A 1 -10.65 13.28 -25.64
N ARG A 2 -9.79 12.57 -24.90
CA ARG A 2 -10.10 11.45 -24.04
C ARG A 2 -11.03 11.99 -22.97
N THR A 3 -12.09 11.24 -22.71
CA THR A 3 -13.08 11.68 -21.72
C THR A 3 -12.43 11.73 -20.35
N LYS A 4 -12.94 12.59 -19.46
CA LYS A 4 -12.54 12.61 -18.04
C LYS A 4 -12.64 11.21 -17.40
N GLN A 5 -13.59 10.39 -17.87
CA GLN A 5 -13.74 8.99 -17.47
C GLN A 5 -12.54 8.13 -17.88
N GLU A 6 -11.99 8.33 -19.08
CA GLU A 6 -10.85 7.58 -19.58
C GLU A 6 -9.55 7.95 -18.85
N LEU A 7 -9.33 9.23 -18.54
CA LEU A 7 -8.20 9.65 -17.70
C LEU A 7 -8.29 9.07 -16.27
N ASN A 8 -9.51 9.00 -15.72
CA ASN A 8 -9.74 8.34 -14.43
C ASN A 8 -9.47 6.83 -14.52
N LEU A 9 -9.86 6.19 -15.62
CA LEU A 9 -9.57 4.77 -15.86
C LEU A 9 -8.06 4.53 -15.89
N ILE A 10 -7.30 5.32 -16.67
CA ILE A 10 -5.83 5.24 -16.73
C ILE A 10 -5.22 5.31 -15.33
N ARG A 11 -5.62 6.30 -14.53
CA ARG A 11 -5.10 6.47 -13.16
C ARG A 11 -5.47 5.31 -12.25
N ALA A 12 -6.67 4.73 -12.39
CA ALA A 12 -7.13 3.61 -11.59
C ALA A 12 -6.44 2.29 -11.97
N THR A 13 -6.06 2.11 -13.24
CA THR A 13 -5.49 0.85 -13.75
C THR A 13 -3.96 0.88 -13.81
N PHE A 14 -3.35 2.05 -13.76
CA PHE A 14 -1.91 2.23 -13.71
C PHE A 14 -1.30 1.45 -12.53
N THR A 15 -0.23 0.72 -12.83
CA THR A 15 0.48 -0.12 -11.87
C THR A 15 1.94 0.30 -11.82
N LYS A 16 2.42 0.65 -10.61
CA LYS A 16 3.85 0.91 -10.37
C LYS A 16 4.65 -0.39 -10.36
N GLN A 17 5.91 -0.32 -10.80
CA GLN A 17 6.81 -1.48 -10.74
C GLN A 17 7.17 -1.85 -9.31
N TYR A 18 7.19 -3.16 -9.01
CA TYR A 18 7.63 -3.65 -7.70
C TYR A 18 9.15 -3.70 -7.55
N SER A 19 9.86 -3.82 -8.67
CA SER A 19 11.32 -3.87 -8.76
C SER A 19 11.76 -3.08 -9.99
N GLN A 20 13.03 -2.65 -9.99
CA GLN A 20 13.63 -1.94 -11.13
C GLN A 20 13.60 -2.76 -12.43
N TYR A 21 13.56 -4.09 -12.34
CA TYR A 21 13.53 -5.00 -13.49
C TYR A 21 12.11 -5.25 -14.05
N TYR A 22 11.07 -4.73 -13.36
CA TYR A 22 9.68 -5.10 -13.60
C TYR A 22 8.91 -4.03 -14.40
N CYS A 23 9.59 -3.06 -15.01
CA CYS A 23 8.94 -2.02 -15.82
C CYS A 23 8.01 -2.61 -16.89
N GLY A 24 8.50 -3.59 -17.67
CA GLY A 24 7.68 -4.30 -18.67
C GLY A 24 6.48 -5.03 -18.08
N LEU A 25 6.65 -5.71 -16.94
CA LEU A 25 5.57 -6.41 -16.24
C LEU A 25 4.50 -5.45 -15.72
N ALA A 26 4.93 -4.29 -15.22
CA ALA A 26 4.05 -3.24 -14.72
C ALA A 26 3.28 -2.57 -15.86
N CYS A 27 3.91 -2.35 -17.02
CA CYS A 27 3.24 -1.90 -18.25
C CYS A 27 2.16 -2.89 -18.69
N LEU A 28 2.51 -4.19 -18.79
CA LEU A 28 1.56 -5.24 -19.15
C LEU A 28 0.41 -5.35 -18.14
N THR A 29 0.71 -5.30 -16.84
CA THR A 29 -0.31 -5.30 -15.78
C THR A 29 -1.26 -4.10 -15.91
N SER A 30 -0.72 -2.92 -16.22
CA SER A 30 -1.52 -1.70 -16.41
C SER A 30 -2.49 -1.85 -17.57
N LEU A 31 -2.04 -2.41 -18.70
CA LEU A 31 -2.91 -2.66 -19.86
C LEU A 31 -3.93 -3.77 -19.62
N VAL A 32 -3.56 -4.85 -18.93
CA VAL A 32 -4.50 -5.91 -18.54
C VAL A 32 -5.64 -5.32 -17.71
N LYS A 33 -5.33 -4.49 -16.71
CA LYS A 33 -6.33 -3.80 -15.89
C LYS A 33 -7.12 -2.77 -16.68
N TYR A 34 -6.48 -2.02 -17.58
CA TYR A 34 -7.12 -1.05 -18.46
C TYR A 34 -8.23 -1.69 -19.30
N HIS A 35 -8.01 -2.91 -19.78
CA HIS A 35 -9.01 -3.67 -20.53
C HIS A 35 -10.02 -4.44 -19.67
N GLY A 36 -9.97 -4.30 -18.34
CA GLY A 36 -10.91 -4.92 -17.40
C GLY A 36 -10.55 -6.34 -16.96
N GLY A 37 -9.31 -6.76 -17.17
CA GLY A 37 -8.75 -8.01 -16.66
C GLY A 37 -8.07 -7.83 -15.30
N GLU A 38 -7.62 -8.94 -14.71
CA GLU A 38 -6.93 -8.94 -13.43
C GLU A 38 -5.68 -9.83 -13.48
N THR A 39 -4.53 -9.27 -13.13
CA THR A 39 -3.27 -10.00 -13.00
C THR A 39 -2.34 -9.32 -12.00
N THR A 40 -1.26 -10.01 -11.63
CA THR A 40 -0.19 -9.47 -10.77
C THR A 40 1.15 -9.61 -11.48
N GLN A 41 2.12 -8.75 -11.14
CA GLN A 41 3.46 -8.82 -11.72
C GLN A 41 4.13 -10.17 -11.41
N GLU A 42 3.86 -10.76 -10.24
CA GLU A 42 4.35 -12.10 -9.86
C GLU A 42 3.88 -13.19 -10.82
N LYS A 43 2.59 -13.18 -11.20
CA LYS A 43 2.04 -14.17 -12.16
C LYS A 43 2.64 -13.99 -13.55
N LEU A 44 2.89 -12.74 -13.95
CA LEU A 44 3.43 -12.43 -15.27
C LEU A 44 4.91 -12.76 -15.38
N ARG A 45 5.67 -12.63 -14.30
CA ARG A 45 7.13 -12.83 -14.28
C ARG A 45 7.54 -14.18 -14.84
N ASP A 46 6.92 -15.26 -14.36
CA ASP A 46 7.27 -16.61 -14.79
C ASP A 46 6.85 -16.84 -16.25
N ALA A 47 5.75 -16.21 -16.68
CA ALA A 47 5.25 -16.33 -18.06
C ALA A 47 6.06 -15.52 -19.08
N SER A 48 6.66 -14.39 -18.67
CA SER A 48 7.49 -13.51 -19.51
C SER A 48 8.98 -13.85 -19.48
N GLY A 49 9.43 -14.70 -18.55
CA GLY A 49 10.85 -15.00 -18.37
C GLY A 49 11.66 -13.80 -17.88
N THR A 50 11.03 -12.90 -17.11
CA THR A 50 11.71 -11.72 -16.54
C THR A 50 12.82 -12.15 -15.57
N THR A 51 13.99 -11.55 -15.71
CA THR A 51 15.19 -11.81 -14.89
C THR A 51 15.72 -10.52 -14.27
N LEU A 52 16.89 -10.59 -13.60
CA LEU A 52 17.63 -9.41 -13.14
C LEU A 52 18.20 -8.55 -14.28
N GLN A 53 18.08 -8.99 -15.54
CA GLN A 53 18.40 -8.18 -16.72
C GLN A 53 17.16 -7.44 -17.26
N GLY A 54 15.98 -7.65 -16.67
CA GLY A 54 14.73 -7.07 -17.14
C GLY A 54 13.87 -8.05 -17.93
N THR A 55 12.98 -7.51 -18.77
CA THR A 55 12.04 -8.31 -19.58
C THR A 55 12.25 -8.00 -21.05
N SER A 56 12.39 -9.03 -21.89
CA SER A 56 12.47 -8.84 -23.33
C SER A 56 11.09 -8.52 -23.94
N LEU A 57 11.07 -7.83 -25.08
CA LEU A 57 9.83 -7.55 -25.82
C LEU A 57 9.11 -8.86 -26.23
N LEU A 58 9.88 -9.89 -26.58
CA LEU A 58 9.35 -11.23 -26.88
C LEU A 58 8.70 -11.88 -25.64
N GLY A 59 9.31 -11.74 -24.46
CA GLY A 59 8.74 -12.22 -23.21
C GLY A 59 7.41 -11.54 -22.88
N LEU A 60 7.31 -10.22 -23.07
CA LEU A 60 6.06 -9.47 -22.94
C LEU A 60 5.02 -9.94 -23.96
N TYR A 61 5.43 -10.15 -25.21
CA TYR A 61 4.56 -10.65 -26.28
C TYR A 61 3.94 -12.00 -25.92
N GLN A 62 4.77 -12.98 -25.54
CA GLN A 62 4.33 -14.33 -25.18
C GLN A 62 3.46 -14.34 -23.92
N SER A 63 3.81 -13.53 -22.92
CA SER A 63 3.03 -13.41 -21.68
C SER A 63 1.64 -12.80 -21.94
N ALA A 64 1.56 -11.74 -22.75
CA ALA A 64 0.30 -11.13 -23.15
C ALA A 64 -0.58 -12.09 -23.99
N GLN A 65 0.00 -12.87 -24.90
CA GLN A 65 -0.73 -13.90 -25.65
C GLN A 65 -1.34 -14.97 -24.73
N LYS A 66 -0.58 -15.45 -23.73
CA LYS A 66 -1.09 -16.42 -22.75
C LYS A 66 -2.28 -15.90 -21.94
N LEU A 67 -2.39 -14.58 -21.76
CA LEU A 67 -3.55 -13.93 -21.13
C LEU A 67 -4.74 -13.75 -22.08
N GLY A 68 -4.62 -14.19 -23.34
CA GLY A 68 -5.69 -14.11 -24.33
C GLY A 68 -5.74 -12.80 -25.10
N PHE A 69 -4.69 -11.97 -25.05
CA PHE A 69 -4.59 -10.80 -25.92
C PHE A 69 -4.16 -11.18 -27.34
N GLU A 70 -4.68 -10.45 -28.32
CA GLU A 70 -4.08 -10.32 -29.63
C GLU A 70 -2.94 -9.30 -29.53
N VAL A 71 -1.72 -9.76 -29.79
CA VAL A 71 -0.50 -8.97 -29.61
C VAL A 71 0.21 -8.82 -30.94
N LYS A 72 0.66 -7.60 -31.24
CA LYS A 72 1.48 -7.31 -32.42
C LYS A 72 2.63 -6.39 -32.06
N GLY A 73 3.85 -6.77 -32.45
CA GLY A 73 5.02 -5.91 -32.37
C GLY A 73 5.16 -5.10 -33.65
N TYR A 74 5.45 -3.81 -33.53
CA TYR A 74 5.67 -2.92 -34.66
C TYR A 74 6.89 -2.04 -34.41
N GLU A 75 7.48 -1.56 -35.50
CA GLU A 75 8.36 -0.41 -35.50
C GLU A 75 7.60 0.76 -36.12
N ALA A 76 7.55 1.91 -35.44
CA ALA A 76 6.74 3.05 -35.88
C ALA A 76 7.41 4.39 -35.52
N ASP A 77 7.11 5.42 -36.30
CA ASP A 77 7.48 6.80 -36.02
C ASP A 77 6.44 7.51 -35.13
N ILE A 78 6.76 8.75 -34.72
CA ILE A 78 5.87 9.59 -33.91
C ILE A 78 4.55 9.88 -34.64
N GLU A 79 4.58 10.08 -35.96
CA GLU A 79 3.36 10.36 -36.72
C GLU A 79 2.37 9.19 -36.70
N ASN A 80 2.87 7.96 -36.83
CA ASN A 80 2.03 6.77 -36.72
C ASN A 80 1.59 6.54 -35.28
N LEU A 81 2.44 6.81 -34.28
CA LEU A 81 2.07 6.70 -32.87
C LEU A 81 0.93 7.68 -32.51
N LYS A 82 0.92 8.90 -33.05
CA LYS A 82 -0.17 9.88 -32.84
C LYS A 82 -1.52 9.36 -33.34
N LYS A 83 -1.53 8.56 -34.40
CA LYS A 83 -2.74 7.99 -35.02
C LYS A 83 -3.25 6.75 -34.28
N MET A 84 -2.50 6.22 -33.31
CA MET A 84 -2.94 5.05 -32.55
C MET A 84 -3.99 5.41 -31.51
N GLU A 85 -5.17 4.81 -31.64
CA GLU A 85 -6.28 4.99 -30.68
C GLU A 85 -6.25 3.98 -29.52
N VAL A 86 -5.36 2.99 -29.60
CA VAL A 86 -5.21 1.96 -28.57
C VAL A 86 -3.94 2.17 -27.77
N PRO A 87 -3.95 1.86 -26.46
CA PRO A 87 -2.77 2.00 -25.65
C PRO A 87 -1.73 0.95 -26.04
N VAL A 88 -0.46 1.34 -26.10
CA VAL A 88 0.67 0.51 -26.53
C VAL A 88 1.81 0.56 -25.53
N ILE A 89 2.62 -0.49 -25.46
CA ILE A 89 3.86 -0.49 -24.67
C ILE A 89 4.99 -0.03 -25.58
N LEU A 90 5.75 0.99 -25.17
CA LEU A 90 6.92 1.48 -25.87
C LEU A 90 8.19 0.99 -25.18
N HIS A 91 9.22 0.66 -25.97
CA HIS A 91 10.57 0.43 -25.47
C HIS A 91 11.42 1.68 -25.66
N ILE A 92 11.83 2.31 -24.56
CA ILE A 92 12.57 3.58 -24.57
C ILE A 92 13.98 3.41 -23.98
N LEU A 93 14.86 4.34 -24.34
CA LEU A 93 16.16 4.53 -23.72
C LEU A 93 16.11 5.79 -22.86
N LYS A 94 16.10 5.58 -21.54
CA LYS A 94 16.07 6.65 -20.55
C LYS A 94 17.49 7.06 -20.20
N ASP A 95 17.72 8.37 -20.09
CA ASP A 95 19.04 8.96 -19.76
C ASP A 95 20.19 8.42 -20.63
N GLY A 96 19.88 8.09 -21.90
CA GLY A 96 20.82 7.64 -22.92
C GLY A 96 21.15 6.14 -22.91
N ASN A 97 21.14 5.47 -21.76
CA ASN A 97 21.64 4.08 -21.65
C ASN A 97 20.74 3.11 -20.90
N LEU A 98 19.65 3.56 -20.27
CA LEU A 98 18.79 2.68 -19.47
C LEU A 98 17.60 2.21 -20.31
N GLU A 99 17.57 0.94 -20.68
CA GLU A 99 16.41 0.30 -21.30
C GLU A 99 15.21 0.32 -20.34
N HIS A 100 14.08 0.84 -20.81
CA HIS A 100 12.87 0.98 -20.00
C HIS A 100 11.61 0.78 -20.84
N TYR A 101 10.53 0.35 -20.20
CA TYR A 101 9.22 0.24 -20.83
C TYR A 101 8.25 1.24 -20.22
N ILE A 102 7.48 1.89 -21.09
CA ILE A 102 6.39 2.79 -20.71
C ILE A 102 5.12 2.45 -21.49
N VAL A 103 3.96 2.82 -20.97
CA VAL A 103 2.69 2.71 -21.70
C VAL A 103 2.37 4.04 -22.34
N CYS A 104 2.14 4.08 -23.65
CA CYS A 104 1.51 5.22 -24.32
C CYS A 104 0.01 4.99 -24.40
N TYR A 105 -0.77 5.87 -23.78
CA TYR A 105 -2.22 5.80 -23.86
C TYR A 105 -2.74 6.55 -25.10
N GLY A 106 -2.10 7.65 -25.51
CA GLY A 106 -2.48 8.37 -26.72
C GLY A 106 -1.87 9.77 -26.77
N TYR A 107 -2.25 10.55 -27.77
CA TYR A 107 -1.74 11.90 -28.02
C TYR A 107 -2.86 12.95 -28.03
N GLU A 108 -2.79 13.93 -27.13
CA GLU A 108 -3.79 14.99 -26.96
C GLU A 108 -3.15 16.33 -26.60
N ASN A 109 -3.74 17.44 -27.06
CA ASN A 109 -3.30 18.80 -26.73
C ASN A 109 -1.78 19.04 -26.95
N GLY A 110 -1.21 18.44 -28.00
CA GLY A 110 0.22 18.58 -28.29
C GLY A 110 1.14 17.65 -27.49
N LYS A 111 0.60 16.70 -26.71
CA LYS A 111 1.37 15.85 -25.81
C LYS A 111 0.91 14.39 -25.80
N PHE A 112 1.85 13.49 -25.58
CA PHE A 112 1.59 12.08 -25.30
C PHE A 112 1.28 11.86 -23.82
N ILE A 113 0.21 11.13 -23.53
CA ILE A 113 -0.13 10.67 -22.19
C ILE A 113 0.55 9.32 -21.96
N LEU A 114 1.52 9.29 -21.06
CA LEU A 114 2.39 8.15 -20.83
C LEU A 114 2.25 7.65 -19.38
N GLY A 115 2.31 6.33 -19.20
CA GLY A 115 2.47 5.71 -17.90
C GLY A 115 3.87 5.15 -17.76
N ASP A 116 4.73 5.82 -16.99
CA ASP A 116 6.03 5.32 -16.58
C ASP A 116 5.85 4.54 -15.27
N PRO A 117 6.08 3.21 -15.23
CA PRO A 117 5.95 2.41 -14.01
C PRO A 117 6.77 2.90 -12.81
N GLY A 118 7.86 3.64 -13.04
CA GLY A 118 8.69 4.23 -11.99
C GLY A 118 8.20 5.60 -11.50
N TRP A 119 7.64 6.43 -12.38
CA TRP A 119 7.31 7.82 -12.07
C TRP A 119 5.82 8.16 -12.04
N GLY A 120 4.95 7.30 -12.57
CA GLY A 120 3.51 7.54 -12.63
C GLY A 120 3.04 7.93 -14.03
N ILE A 121 1.89 8.62 -14.08
CA ILE A 121 1.38 9.18 -15.32
C ILE A 121 2.12 10.49 -15.61
N ILE A 122 2.79 10.54 -16.74
CA ILE A 122 3.59 11.68 -17.22
C ILE A 122 3.09 12.11 -18.60
N GLU A 123 3.44 13.33 -18.99
CA GLU A 123 3.14 13.85 -20.32
C GLU A 123 4.44 14.27 -21.01
N TYR A 124 4.64 13.83 -22.25
CA TYR A 124 5.76 14.29 -23.09
C TYR A 124 5.26 14.99 -24.34
N ARG A 125 5.94 16.07 -24.72
CA ARG A 125 5.87 16.63 -26.07
C ARG A 125 6.53 15.67 -27.06
N GLU A 126 6.36 15.97 -28.33
CA GLU A 126 6.89 15.14 -29.41
C GLU A 126 8.41 15.05 -29.37
N GLU A 127 9.07 16.19 -29.16
CA GLU A 127 10.53 16.27 -29.14
C GLU A 127 11.11 15.50 -27.95
N GLU A 128 10.40 15.53 -26.82
CA GLU A 128 10.78 14.81 -25.59
C GLU A 128 10.66 13.29 -25.79
N LEU A 129 9.55 12.82 -26.39
CA LEU A 129 9.38 11.41 -26.67
C LEU A 129 10.35 10.92 -27.76
N GLU A 130 10.60 11.72 -28.79
CA GLU A 130 11.56 11.42 -29.87
C GLU A 130 12.99 11.29 -29.35
N ALA A 131 13.34 12.06 -28.32
CA ALA A 131 14.64 11.98 -27.67
C ALA A 131 14.87 10.63 -26.97
N VAL A 132 13.83 10.05 -26.36
CA VAL A 132 13.96 8.81 -25.56
C VAL A 132 13.52 7.54 -26.31
N TRP A 133 12.59 7.64 -27.25
CA TRP A 133 12.06 6.51 -28.02
C TRP A 133 12.93 6.20 -29.25
N LYS A 134 14.19 5.86 -28.99
CA LYS A 134 15.19 5.56 -30.03
C LYS A 134 14.96 4.24 -30.73
N SER A 135 14.41 3.25 -30.03
CA SER A 135 14.21 1.91 -30.60
C SER A 135 13.08 1.85 -31.63
N LYS A 136 12.16 2.83 -31.61
CA LYS A 136 10.91 2.87 -32.42
C LYS A 136 10.02 1.63 -32.28
N ALA A 137 10.37 0.71 -31.39
CA ALA A 137 9.64 -0.52 -31.14
C ALA A 137 8.47 -0.24 -30.21
N LEU A 138 7.32 -0.80 -30.57
CA LEU A 138 6.11 -0.81 -29.75
C LEU A 138 5.45 -2.18 -29.77
N LEU A 139 4.70 -2.45 -28.70
CA LEU A 139 3.83 -3.60 -28.55
C LEU A 139 2.39 -3.13 -28.44
N MET A 140 1.58 -3.52 -29.43
CA MET A 140 0.14 -3.29 -29.41
C MET A 140 -0.58 -4.48 -28.79
N LEU A 141 -1.47 -4.21 -27.84
CA LEU A 141 -2.30 -5.22 -27.20
C LEU A 141 -3.78 -4.91 -27.44
N LYS A 142 -4.51 -5.89 -27.95
CA LYS A 142 -5.97 -5.83 -28.08
C LYS A 142 -6.59 -7.05 -27.40
N PRO A 143 -7.67 -6.89 -26.60
CA PRO A 143 -8.37 -8.04 -26.03
C PRO A 143 -8.83 -9.00 -27.14
N GLY A 144 -8.29 -10.23 -27.13
CA GLY A 144 -8.69 -11.28 -28.05
C GLY A 144 -9.85 -12.12 -27.51
N LYS A 145 -10.26 -13.15 -28.25
CA LYS A 145 -11.35 -14.06 -27.85
C LYS A 145 -11.07 -14.80 -26.52
N GLY A 146 -9.80 -15.02 -26.20
CA GLY A 146 -9.38 -15.70 -24.97
C GLY A 146 -9.24 -14.78 -23.75
N PHE A 147 -9.40 -13.46 -23.90
CA PHE A 147 -9.19 -12.53 -22.80
C PHE A 147 -10.36 -12.54 -21.81
N ILE A 148 -10.08 -12.92 -20.57
CA ILE A 148 -11.09 -12.98 -19.50
C ILE A 148 -11.10 -11.66 -18.74
N ARG A 149 -12.23 -10.94 -18.81
CA ARG A 149 -12.50 -9.80 -17.95
C ARG A 149 -12.93 -10.30 -16.57
N LYS A 150 -12.19 -9.91 -15.54
CA LYS A 150 -12.51 -10.24 -14.15
C LYS A 150 -12.48 -8.95 -13.34
N LYS A 151 -13.61 -8.58 -12.74
CA LYS A 151 -13.65 -7.44 -11.82
C LYS A 151 -12.84 -7.80 -10.58
N THR A 152 -11.97 -6.88 -10.17
CA THR A 152 -11.13 -6.99 -8.97
C THR A 152 -11.96 -7.34 -7.75
N ASP A 153 -11.68 -8.51 -7.15
CA ASP A 153 -12.30 -8.92 -5.89
C ASP A 153 -11.61 -8.20 -4.72
N SER A 154 -12.05 -6.98 -4.42
CA SER A 154 -11.65 -6.22 -3.22
C SER A 154 -11.83 -7.02 -1.91
N LYS A 155 -12.69 -8.05 -1.93
CA LYS A 155 -12.92 -8.98 -0.82
C LYS A 155 -11.65 -9.71 -0.37
N ASN A 156 -10.70 -9.97 -1.27
CA ASN A 156 -9.48 -10.72 -0.93
C ASN A 156 -8.53 -9.93 -0.01
N GLN A 157 -8.46 -8.61 -0.14
CA GLN A 157 -7.57 -7.79 0.71
C GLN A 157 -8.08 -7.72 2.15
N LEU A 158 -9.39 -7.54 2.34
CA LEU A 158 -10.00 -7.54 3.68
C LEU A 158 -9.93 -8.92 4.34
N ALA A 159 -10.11 -9.99 3.56
CA ALA A 159 -9.99 -11.37 4.04
C ALA A 159 -8.55 -11.69 4.50
N TRP A 160 -7.54 -11.20 3.76
CA TRP A 160 -6.14 -11.35 4.15
C TRP A 160 -5.81 -10.63 5.45
N ILE A 161 -6.25 -9.37 5.61
CA ILE A 161 -6.07 -8.61 6.87
C ILE A 161 -6.77 -9.30 8.03
N LYS A 162 -8.02 -9.78 7.83
CA LYS A 162 -8.75 -10.55 8.86
C LYS A 162 -8.00 -11.83 9.26
N GLY A 163 -7.41 -12.54 8.30
CA GLY A 163 -6.60 -13.72 8.56
C GLY A 163 -5.35 -13.40 9.41
N LEU A 164 -4.73 -12.25 9.19
CA LEU A 164 -3.54 -11.83 9.93
C LEU A 164 -3.82 -11.51 11.40
N ILE A 165 -4.99 -10.94 11.69
CA ILE A 165 -5.38 -10.50 13.03
C ILE A 165 -6.05 -11.63 13.84
N LYS A 166 -6.63 -12.64 13.18
CA LYS A 166 -7.45 -13.69 13.81
C LYS A 166 -6.77 -14.36 15.01
N ASP A 167 -5.49 -14.65 14.90
CA ASP A 167 -4.74 -15.36 15.94
C ASP A 167 -4.41 -14.47 17.15
N ASP A 168 -4.49 -13.15 16.99
CA ASP A 168 -4.17 -12.18 18.05
C ASP A 168 -5.41 -11.46 18.62
N VAL A 169 -6.63 -11.81 18.19
CA VAL A 169 -7.87 -11.12 18.60
C VAL A 169 -8.03 -11.08 20.12
N ALA A 170 -7.71 -12.18 20.82
CA ALA A 170 -7.84 -12.23 22.28
C ALA A 170 -6.93 -11.21 22.98
N VAL A 171 -5.66 -11.10 22.54
CA VAL A 171 -4.70 -10.14 23.09
C VAL A 171 -5.11 -8.71 22.76
N LEU A 172 -5.60 -8.47 21.54
CA LEU A 172 -6.12 -7.17 21.13
C LEU A 172 -7.35 -6.74 21.94
N LEU A 173 -8.27 -7.65 22.24
CA LEU A 173 -9.45 -7.35 23.06
C LEU A 173 -9.06 -6.99 24.49
N ILE A 174 -8.11 -7.73 25.10
CA ILE A 174 -7.59 -7.40 26.43
C ILE A 174 -6.90 -6.04 26.42
N ALA A 175 -6.06 -5.77 25.42
CA ALA A 175 -5.37 -4.48 25.28
C ALA A 175 -6.35 -3.32 25.01
N ALA A 176 -7.43 -3.56 24.28
CA ALA A 176 -8.50 -2.60 24.04
C ALA A 176 -9.27 -2.30 25.33
N PHE A 177 -9.60 -3.31 26.12
CA PHE A 177 -10.23 -3.14 27.44
C PHE A 177 -9.35 -2.34 28.41
N MET A 178 -8.06 -2.66 28.49
CA MET A 178 -7.09 -1.86 29.26
C MET A 178 -7.00 -0.42 28.73
N GLY A 179 -7.09 -0.24 27.41
CA GLY A 179 -7.18 1.06 26.76
C GLY A 179 -8.37 1.89 27.21
N MET A 180 -9.55 1.27 27.30
CA MET A 180 -10.76 1.90 27.82
C MET A 180 -10.60 2.33 29.29
N LEU A 181 -10.03 1.48 30.15
CA LEU A 181 -9.72 1.83 31.53
C LEU A 181 -8.78 3.05 31.63
N LEU A 182 -7.75 3.10 30.78
CA LEU A 182 -6.85 4.24 30.71
C LEU A 182 -7.54 5.53 30.28
N ALA A 183 -8.51 5.46 29.36
CA ALA A 183 -9.31 6.62 28.96
C ALA A 183 -10.17 7.14 30.11
N VAL A 184 -10.84 6.25 30.86
CA VAL A 184 -11.63 6.61 32.05
C VAL A 184 -10.75 7.25 33.13
N LEU A 185 -9.58 6.68 33.41
CA LEU A 185 -8.61 7.27 34.34
C LEU A 185 -8.06 8.62 33.83
N GLY A 186 -7.92 8.79 32.52
CA GLY A 186 -7.57 10.05 31.89
C GLY A 186 -8.61 11.15 32.14
N LEU A 187 -9.90 10.82 32.02
CA LEU A 187 -10.99 11.73 32.38
C LEU A 187 -10.99 12.07 33.87
N ALA A 188 -10.73 11.09 34.73
CA ALA A 188 -10.63 11.31 36.17
C ALA A 188 -9.52 12.33 36.51
N VAL A 189 -8.38 12.28 35.81
CA VAL A 189 -7.30 13.26 35.93
C VAL A 189 -7.77 14.66 35.53
N ALA A 190 -8.46 14.80 34.40
CA ALA A 190 -8.98 16.11 33.94
C ALA A 190 -9.98 16.72 34.94
N ILE A 191 -10.95 15.92 35.41
CA ILE A 191 -11.95 16.34 36.41
C ILE A 191 -11.28 16.69 37.75
N TYR A 192 -10.26 15.94 38.16
CA TYR A 192 -9.49 16.26 39.36
C TYR A 192 -8.82 17.62 39.24
N THR A 193 -8.13 17.91 38.12
CA THR A 193 -7.47 19.20 37.88
C THR A 193 -8.47 20.35 37.97
N GLN A 194 -9.66 20.20 37.40
CA GLN A 194 -10.72 21.21 37.54
C GLN A 194 -11.12 21.43 39.00
N LYS A 195 -11.46 20.35 39.73
CA LYS A 195 -11.84 20.47 41.15
C LYS A 195 -10.72 21.04 42.03
N LEU A 196 -9.48 20.71 41.71
CA LEU A 196 -8.31 21.22 42.41
C LEU A 196 -8.24 22.75 42.31
N ILE A 197 -8.38 23.28 41.09
CA ILE A 197 -8.30 24.72 40.80
C ILE A 197 -9.53 25.46 41.33
N ASP A 198 -10.73 24.95 41.07
CA ASP A 198 -11.97 25.70 41.29
C ASP A 198 -12.48 25.62 42.74
N LYS A 199 -12.17 24.52 43.46
CA LYS A 199 -12.76 24.25 44.79
C LYS A 199 -11.72 24.02 45.88
N ILE A 200 -10.71 23.19 45.63
CA ILE A 200 -9.81 22.72 46.69
C ILE A 200 -8.79 23.81 47.05
N LEU A 201 -8.13 24.43 46.07
CA LEU A 201 -7.17 25.51 46.32
C LEU A 201 -7.82 26.76 46.94
N PRO A 202 -8.97 27.27 46.44
CA PRO A 202 -9.62 28.45 47.02
C PRO A 202 -10.17 28.23 48.44
N SER A 203 -10.48 26.97 48.80
CA SER A 203 -11.00 26.64 50.13
C SER A 203 -10.00 26.85 51.28
N GLY A 204 -8.69 26.96 50.98
CA GLY A 204 -7.63 27.12 51.98
C GLY A 204 -7.44 25.93 52.93
N ASN A 205 -8.23 24.85 52.80
CA ASN A 205 -8.21 23.70 53.68
C ASN A 205 -7.05 22.74 53.32
N LYS A 206 -5.96 22.82 54.08
CA LYS A 206 -4.76 21.99 53.87
C LYS A 206 -5.06 20.49 54.03
N GLU A 207 -5.96 20.09 54.92
CA GLU A 207 -6.31 18.68 55.11
C GLU A 207 -7.04 18.12 53.88
N LEU A 208 -7.98 18.89 53.32
CA LEU A 208 -8.67 18.53 52.08
C LEU A 208 -7.69 18.44 50.90
N LEU A 209 -6.72 19.35 50.83
CA LEU A 209 -5.67 19.35 49.81
C LEU A 209 -4.79 18.09 49.90
N PHE A 210 -4.30 17.74 51.09
CA PHE A 210 -3.46 16.54 51.26
C PHE A 210 -4.23 15.23 50.97
N LYS A 211 -5.49 15.11 51.41
CA LYS A 211 -6.31 13.93 51.11
C LYS A 211 -6.59 13.77 49.61
N SER A 212 -6.96 14.87 48.95
CA SER A 212 -7.23 14.86 47.51
C SER A 212 -5.97 14.57 46.67
N LEU A 213 -4.81 15.07 47.10
CA LEU A 213 -3.53 14.74 46.49
C LEU A 213 -3.20 13.25 46.57
N GLY A 214 -3.47 12.60 47.71
CA GLY A 214 -3.30 11.15 47.86
C GLY A 214 -4.12 10.34 46.86
N ILE A 215 -5.40 10.72 46.66
CA ILE A 215 -6.28 10.09 45.67
C ILE A 215 -5.73 10.31 44.25
N PHE A 216 -5.25 11.51 43.95
CA PHE A 216 -4.69 11.82 42.63
C PHE A 216 -3.44 10.99 42.31
N VAL A 217 -2.52 10.88 43.26
CA VAL A 217 -1.33 10.03 43.12
C VAL A 217 -1.74 8.57 42.91
N ALA A 218 -2.75 8.08 43.65
CA ALA A 218 -3.26 6.73 43.45
C ALA A 218 -3.84 6.51 42.03
N ILE A 219 -4.59 7.48 41.49
CA ILE A 219 -5.10 7.44 40.11
C ILE A 219 -3.94 7.40 39.10
N LEU A 220 -2.90 8.21 39.30
CA LEU A 220 -1.73 8.24 38.42
C LEU A 220 -0.95 6.93 38.46
N LEU A 221 -0.76 6.34 39.65
CA LEU A 221 -0.12 5.04 39.81
C LEU A 221 -0.93 3.93 39.15
N ALA A 222 -2.25 3.90 39.34
CA ALA A 222 -3.13 2.94 38.67
C ALA A 222 -3.05 3.07 37.15
N ARG A 223 -3.05 4.30 36.63
CA ARG A 223 -2.91 4.58 35.19
C ARG A 223 -1.55 4.11 34.67
N ALA A 224 -0.46 4.40 35.38
CA ALA A 224 0.88 3.97 35.01
C ALA A 224 0.99 2.44 34.99
N PHE A 225 0.44 1.77 36.01
CA PHE A 225 0.43 0.31 36.12
C PHE A 225 -0.36 -0.34 34.97
N ILE A 226 -1.60 0.09 34.72
CA ILE A 226 -2.41 -0.43 33.61
C ILE A 226 -1.72 -0.17 32.26
N GLY A 227 -1.14 1.01 32.08
CA GLY A 227 -0.38 1.38 30.88
C GLY A 227 0.82 0.46 30.65
N TYR A 228 1.56 0.16 31.71
CA TYR A 228 2.70 -0.75 31.66
C TYR A 228 2.29 -2.17 31.28
N ILE A 229 1.26 -2.73 31.93
CA ILE A 229 0.75 -4.07 31.63
C ILE A 229 0.24 -4.13 30.18
N ARG A 230 -0.54 -3.16 29.75
CA ARG A 230 -1.01 -3.05 28.36
C ARG A 230 0.15 -3.01 27.37
N GLY A 231 1.20 -2.25 27.69
CA GLY A 231 2.43 -2.18 26.89
C GLY A 231 3.09 -3.54 26.69
N ILE A 232 3.18 -4.35 27.76
CA ILE A 232 3.72 -5.72 27.68
C ILE A 232 2.89 -6.59 26.73
N PHE A 233 1.55 -6.54 26.82
CA PHE A 233 0.68 -7.32 25.93
C PHE A 233 0.89 -6.94 24.46
N LEU A 234 0.93 -5.65 24.15
CA LEU A 234 1.13 -5.17 22.78
C LEU A 234 2.52 -5.53 22.23
N ILE A 235 3.57 -5.46 23.07
CA ILE A 235 4.93 -5.86 22.67
C ILE A 235 4.99 -7.37 22.39
N ARG A 236 4.43 -8.20 23.26
CA ARG A 236 4.38 -9.66 23.06
C ARG A 236 3.64 -10.01 21.77
N GLN A 237 2.46 -9.42 21.55
CA GLN A 237 1.71 -9.61 20.32
C GLN A 237 2.52 -9.21 19.08
N SER A 238 3.16 -8.03 19.10
CA SER A 238 3.98 -7.55 17.99
C SER A 238 5.13 -8.52 17.68
N LYS A 239 5.76 -9.08 18.71
CA LYS A 239 6.82 -10.08 18.58
C LYS A 239 6.29 -11.38 17.96
N ASP A 240 5.21 -11.93 18.50
CA ASP A 240 4.68 -13.22 18.06
C ASP A 240 4.21 -13.15 16.61
N MET A 241 3.52 -12.07 16.23
CA MET A 241 3.12 -11.86 14.84
C MET A 241 4.32 -11.65 13.91
N ASN A 242 5.38 -10.96 14.36
CA ASN A 242 6.61 -10.82 13.59
C ASN A 242 7.26 -12.18 13.32
N ILE A 243 7.37 -13.04 14.34
CA ILE A 243 7.90 -14.40 14.20
C ILE A 243 7.06 -15.19 13.19
N ARG A 244 5.72 -15.18 13.30
CA ARG A 244 4.85 -15.89 12.34
C ARG A 244 5.06 -15.44 10.89
N ILE A 245 5.16 -14.13 10.65
CA ILE A 245 5.39 -13.58 9.30
C ILE A 245 6.76 -13.99 8.77
N VAL A 246 7.81 -13.81 9.56
CA VAL A 246 9.18 -14.17 9.17
C VAL A 246 9.29 -15.66 8.90
N SER A 247 8.78 -16.51 9.81
CA SER A 247 8.79 -17.97 9.62
C SER A 247 7.99 -18.40 8.40
N SER A 248 6.80 -17.83 8.16
CA SER A 248 6.03 -18.14 6.95
C SER A 248 6.73 -17.66 5.67
N PHE A 249 7.41 -16.52 5.71
CA PHE A 249 8.17 -16.00 4.58
C PHE A 249 9.33 -16.94 4.25
N PHE A 250 10.18 -17.27 5.22
CA PHE A 250 11.31 -18.17 5.02
C PHE A 250 10.87 -19.58 4.64
N GLY A 251 9.83 -20.12 5.27
CA GLY A 251 9.30 -21.45 4.94
C GLY A 251 8.82 -21.56 3.49
N LYS A 252 8.20 -20.50 2.95
CA LYS A 252 7.83 -20.43 1.53
C LYS A 252 9.04 -20.17 0.64
N LEU A 253 9.92 -19.26 1.05
CA LEU A 253 11.10 -18.86 0.27
C LEU A 253 11.99 -20.07 -0.05
N LEU A 254 12.27 -20.91 0.95
CA LEU A 254 13.12 -22.08 0.81
C LEU A 254 12.55 -23.17 -0.12
N LEU A 255 11.24 -23.15 -0.38
CA LEU A 255 10.56 -24.10 -1.27
C LEU A 255 10.43 -23.60 -2.71
N LEU A 256 10.89 -22.37 -3.01
CA LEU A 256 10.78 -21.81 -4.35
C LEU A 256 11.78 -22.45 -5.32
N PRO A 257 11.41 -22.59 -6.61
CA PRO A 257 12.32 -23.13 -7.62
C PRO A 257 13.50 -22.18 -7.90
N LYS A 258 14.62 -22.72 -8.38
CA LYS A 258 15.83 -21.94 -8.72
C LYS A 258 15.55 -20.72 -9.60
N SER A 259 14.63 -20.83 -10.57
CA SER A 259 14.24 -19.74 -11.47
C SER A 259 13.73 -18.49 -10.74
N PHE A 260 13.12 -18.65 -9.55
CA PHE A 260 12.72 -17.53 -8.71
C PHE A 260 13.92 -16.73 -8.21
N PHE A 261 14.99 -17.41 -7.80
CA PHE A 261 16.20 -16.81 -7.25
C PHE A 261 17.06 -16.16 -8.33
N ASP A 262 17.08 -16.73 -9.53
CA ASP A 262 17.79 -16.13 -10.67
C ASP A 262 17.11 -14.82 -11.16
N SER A 263 15.84 -14.61 -10.82
CA SER A 263 15.01 -13.49 -11.30
C SER A 263 14.67 -12.44 -10.24
N THR A 264 15.07 -12.67 -8.98
CA THR A 264 14.68 -11.82 -7.86
C THR A 264 15.90 -11.48 -7.01
N SER A 265 16.14 -10.18 -6.80
CA SER A 265 17.27 -9.72 -6.00
C SER A 265 17.04 -10.01 -4.52
N THR A 266 18.11 -10.35 -3.79
CA THR A 266 18.07 -10.44 -2.32
C THR A 266 17.55 -9.15 -1.69
N GLY A 267 17.90 -7.99 -2.27
CA GLY A 267 17.40 -6.68 -1.83
C GLY A 267 15.88 -6.56 -1.97
N ASP A 268 15.32 -7.04 -3.08
CA ASP A 268 13.86 -7.03 -3.31
C ASP A 268 13.13 -7.95 -2.32
N MET A 269 13.73 -9.10 -1.99
CA MET A 269 13.19 -10.03 -0.99
C MET A 269 13.15 -9.39 0.41
N ILE A 270 14.25 -8.75 0.81
CA ILE A 270 14.34 -8.01 2.08
C ILE A 270 13.34 -6.85 2.09
N GLY A 271 13.22 -6.12 0.97
CA GLY A 271 12.23 -5.06 0.79
C GLY A 271 10.81 -5.54 1.03
N ARG A 272 10.41 -6.63 0.37
CA ARG A 272 9.06 -7.24 0.53
C ARG A 272 8.80 -7.73 1.96
N LEU A 273 9.81 -8.28 2.64
CA LEU A 273 9.71 -8.66 4.05
C LEU A 273 9.48 -7.42 4.94
N ASN A 274 10.26 -6.37 4.72
CA ASN A 274 10.13 -5.11 5.46
C ASN A 274 8.79 -4.43 5.22
N ASP A 275 8.27 -4.47 3.98
CA ASP A 275 6.96 -3.93 3.64
C ASP A 275 5.84 -4.70 4.35
N SER A 276 5.92 -6.03 4.37
CA SER A 276 4.98 -6.87 5.12
C SER A 276 4.98 -6.53 6.61
N GLN A 277 6.17 -6.36 7.21
CA GLN A 277 6.32 -5.92 8.60
C GLN A 277 5.82 -4.48 8.83
N ARG A 278 5.97 -3.58 7.84
CA ARG A 278 5.45 -2.21 7.92
C ARG A 278 3.92 -2.22 7.93
N ILE A 279 3.29 -2.94 7.01
CA ILE A 279 1.83 -3.10 6.94
C ILE A 279 1.31 -3.68 8.27
N GLN A 280 1.99 -4.71 8.79
CA GLN A 280 1.68 -5.29 10.09
C GLN A 280 1.68 -4.25 11.22
N ARG A 281 2.74 -3.43 11.34
CA ARG A 281 2.82 -2.39 12.37
C ARG A 281 1.68 -1.38 12.26
N VAL A 282 1.31 -1.01 11.04
CA VAL A 282 0.15 -0.13 10.79
C VAL A 282 -1.14 -0.82 11.27
N VAL A 283 -1.36 -2.08 10.92
CA VAL A 283 -2.56 -2.83 11.35
C VAL A 283 -2.64 -2.96 12.88
N ILE A 284 -1.53 -3.24 13.56
CA ILE A 284 -1.48 -3.29 15.04
C ILE A 284 -1.82 -1.92 15.63
N SER A 285 -1.17 -0.86 15.15
CA SER A 285 -1.37 0.50 15.64
C SER A 285 -2.82 0.93 15.49
N LEU A 286 -3.40 0.71 14.31
CA LEU A 286 -4.79 1.01 14.02
C LEU A 286 -5.76 0.21 14.91
N SER A 287 -5.53 -1.10 15.05
CA SER A 287 -6.41 -1.97 15.85
C SER A 287 -6.35 -1.66 17.35
N SER A 288 -5.19 -1.21 17.85
CA SER A 288 -4.96 -1.02 19.27
C SER A 288 -5.27 0.39 19.77
N ASN A 289 -5.20 1.42 18.91
CA ASN A 289 -5.32 2.83 19.32
C ASN A 289 -6.61 3.50 18.83
N ILE A 290 -7.15 3.17 17.65
CA ILE A 290 -8.33 3.88 17.11
C ILE A 290 -9.53 3.82 18.05
N LEU A 291 -9.80 2.64 18.64
CA LEU A 291 -10.93 2.50 19.57
C LEU A 291 -10.82 3.43 20.77
N ILE A 292 -9.59 3.66 21.26
CA ILE A 292 -9.32 4.50 22.41
C ILE A 292 -9.40 5.97 22.01
N ASP A 293 -8.79 6.33 20.88
CA ASP A 293 -8.80 7.70 20.37
C ASP A 293 -10.23 8.16 20.09
N VAL A 294 -11.05 7.31 19.47
CA VAL A 294 -12.48 7.56 19.25
C VAL A 294 -13.23 7.75 20.58
N LEU A 295 -12.97 6.91 21.58
CA LEU A 295 -13.61 7.03 22.89
C LEU A 295 -13.18 8.30 23.63
N ILE A 296 -11.90 8.66 23.56
CA ILE A 296 -11.37 9.92 24.11
C ILE A 296 -12.03 11.11 23.41
N ILE A 297 -12.11 11.11 22.08
CA ILE A 297 -12.76 12.17 21.30
C ILE A 297 -14.22 12.32 21.73
N ILE A 298 -15.00 11.23 21.77
CA ILE A 298 -16.41 11.25 22.18
C ILE A 298 -16.56 11.77 23.61
N SER A 299 -15.79 11.23 24.56
CA SER A 299 -15.87 11.65 25.96
C SER A 299 -15.48 13.11 26.17
N SER A 300 -14.51 13.61 25.39
CA SER A 300 -14.05 15.00 25.45
C SER A 300 -15.11 15.94 24.87
N LEU A 301 -15.75 15.55 23.75
CA LEU A 301 -16.86 16.31 23.15
C LEU A 301 -18.05 16.41 24.10
N ILE A 302 -18.46 15.31 24.73
CA ILE A 302 -19.54 15.31 25.74
C ILE A 302 -19.18 16.24 26.90
N TYR A 303 -17.96 16.14 27.42
CA TYR A 303 -17.50 16.96 28.54
C TYR A 303 -17.51 18.45 28.20
N ILE A 304 -17.00 18.84 27.02
CA ILE A 304 -17.04 20.23 26.54
C ILE A 304 -18.48 20.71 26.41
N PHE A 305 -19.38 19.90 25.82
CA PHE A 305 -20.78 20.29 25.63
C PHE A 305 -21.56 20.40 26.95
N MET A 306 -21.17 19.68 28.00
CA MET A 306 -21.75 19.83 29.35
C MET A 306 -21.20 21.05 30.12
N LEU A 307 -20.02 21.55 29.72
CA LEU A 307 -19.38 22.73 30.32
C LEU A 307 -19.73 24.05 29.63
N SER A 308 -20.08 24.00 28.35
CA SER A 308 -20.72 25.10 27.60
C SER A 308 -22.18 25.28 28.01
#